data_AF-X1QFW7-F1
#
_entry.id   AF-X1QFW7-F1
#
_cell.length_a   1.000
_cell.length_b   1.000
_cell.length_c   1.000
_cell.angle_alpha   90.00
_cell.angle_beta   90.00
_cell.angle_gamma   90.00
#
_symmetry.space_group_name_H-M   'P 1'
#
loop_
_entity.id
_entity.type
_entity.pdbx_description
1 polymer ?
#
loop_
_entity_poly.entity_id
_entity_poly.type
_entity_poly.pdbx_seq_one_letter_code
_entity_poly.pdbx_strand_id
1 'polypeptide(L)'
;MNSPTSIPDDSPIEVKVDERITKGYIVAIEGLKLTVILEKDIGEIIPEATIIANSYYLLKIMEKRLSQVVEKEISINQDISQKVFGLIKSRSRNVKDFVIHDYLLDKKTSKKLNEEQKNALSKSVGSEVTFIWGPPGTGKTFTLAKIAEYFFQNNLEILVLSHTNIAVDNAIEKIAENLEGNEDYLSGKVIRYGYPQMEDLFDRMKEISLDYWVELESKHLIEEKNNLENKIYKINLELDEINKLSEISNLVSEQKKKIKRSETQ
;
A
#
# COMPACT_ATOMS: atom_id res chain seq x y z
N MET A 1 -1.99 -2.39 35.48
CA MET A 1 -1.89 -1.20 34.60
C MET A 1 -1.78 -1.72 33.19
N ASN A 2 -2.83 -1.56 32.38
CA ASN A 2 -2.84 -2.01 31.00
C ASN A 2 -1.90 -1.11 30.21
N SER A 3 -0.81 -1.67 29.69
CA SER A 3 0.06 -0.96 28.77
C SER A 3 -0.77 -0.51 27.56
N PRO A 4 -0.61 0.73 27.06
CA PRO A 4 -1.33 1.24 25.88
C PRO A 4 -1.00 0.49 24.57
N THR A 5 -0.20 -0.58 24.64
CA THR A 5 0.47 -1.26 23.53
C THR A 5 -0.30 -2.43 22.90
N SER A 6 -1.60 -2.60 23.19
CA SER A 6 -2.37 -3.76 22.67
C SER A 6 -3.29 -3.44 21.49
N ILE A 7 -3.32 -2.20 21.01
CA ILE A 7 -4.19 -1.84 19.88
C ILE A 7 -3.44 -2.15 18.58
N PRO A 8 -4.01 -2.95 17.66
CA PRO A 8 -3.37 -3.23 16.37
C PRO A 8 -3.18 -1.98 15.52
N ASP A 9 -2.15 -1.98 14.66
CA ASP A 9 -2.04 -1.03 13.55
C ASP A 9 -3.31 -1.09 12.67
N ASP A 10 -3.62 0.02 12.00
CA ASP A 10 -4.83 0.27 11.22
C ASP A 10 -6.15 0.17 12.00
N SER A 11 -6.08 0.08 13.34
CA SER A 11 -7.29 0.14 14.16
C SER A 11 -7.93 1.52 14.04
N PRO A 12 -9.23 1.59 13.71
CA PRO A 12 -9.94 2.85 13.70
C PRO A 12 -10.08 3.36 15.13
N ILE A 13 -9.98 4.67 15.24
CA ILE A 13 -10.07 5.39 16.48
C ILE A 13 -11.00 6.57 16.32
N GLU A 14 -11.59 6.97 17.45
CA GLU A 14 -12.16 8.29 17.60
C GLU A 14 -11.22 9.10 18.48
N VAL A 15 -10.79 10.25 17.95
CA VAL A 15 -9.96 11.21 18.68
C VAL A 15 -10.85 12.35 19.11
N LYS A 16 -10.92 12.55 20.43
CA LYS A 16 -11.66 13.63 21.06
C LYS A 16 -10.69 14.69 21.57
N VAL A 17 -10.85 15.92 21.08
CA VAL A 17 -10.14 17.11 21.55
C VAL A 17 -11.19 18.13 21.92
N ASP A 18 -11.24 18.49 23.21
CA ASP A 18 -12.29 19.32 23.79
C ASP A 18 -13.71 18.78 23.46
N GLU A 19 -14.48 19.52 22.67
CA GLU A 19 -15.82 19.15 22.18
C GLU A 19 -15.81 18.56 20.75
N ARG A 20 -14.65 18.53 20.08
CA ARG A 20 -14.53 18.02 18.71
C ARG A 20 -14.19 16.53 18.72
N ILE A 21 -14.88 15.78 17.88
CA ILE A 21 -14.61 14.37 17.64
C ILE A 21 -14.25 14.22 16.16
N THR A 22 -13.12 13.60 15.90
CA THR A 22 -12.72 13.18 14.55
C THR A 22 -12.42 11.69 14.52
N LYS A 23 -12.74 11.06 13.40
CA LYS A 23 -12.34 9.67 13.15
C LYS A 23 -10.93 9.65 12.59
N GLY A 24 -10.27 8.53 12.81
CA GLY A 24 -8.92 8.29 12.33
C GLY A 24 -8.54 6.82 12.40
N TYR A 25 -7.29 6.55 12.08
CA TYR A 25 -6.70 5.22 12.15
C TYR A 25 -5.32 5.31 12.83
N ILE A 26 -4.97 4.30 13.61
CA ILE A 26 -3.62 4.15 14.15
C ILE A 26 -2.72 3.68 13.01
N VAL A 27 -1.61 4.37 12.79
CA VAL A 27 -0.60 3.98 11.80
C VAL A 27 0.47 3.13 12.46
N ALA A 28 0.97 3.57 13.62
CA ALA A 28 2.04 2.91 14.33
C ALA A 28 2.02 3.22 15.83
N ILE A 29 2.44 2.24 16.63
CA ILE A 29 2.67 2.38 18.07
C ILE A 29 4.14 2.08 18.38
N GLU A 30 4.89 3.11 18.78
CA GLU A 30 6.31 3.05 19.09
C GLU A 30 6.54 3.41 20.56
N GLY A 31 6.39 2.42 21.45
CA GLY A 31 6.53 2.62 22.89
C GLY A 31 5.45 3.57 23.46
N LEU A 32 5.82 4.84 23.69
CA LEU A 32 4.91 5.90 24.14
C LEU A 32 4.46 6.85 23.03
N LYS A 33 5.00 6.69 21.82
CA LYS A 33 4.64 7.49 20.65
C LYS A 33 3.55 6.76 19.86
N LEU A 34 2.48 7.47 19.54
CA LEU A 34 1.36 6.97 18.75
C LEU A 34 1.22 7.86 17.53
N THR A 35 1.34 7.27 16.34
CA THR A 35 1.11 7.96 15.07
C THR A 35 -0.30 7.63 14.57
N VAL A 36 -1.10 8.66 14.30
CA VAL A 36 -2.49 8.52 13.85
C VAL A 36 -2.74 9.35 12.59
N ILE A 37 -3.56 8.83 11.69
CA ILE A 37 -4.14 9.59 10.58
C ILE A 37 -5.54 10.01 11.00
N LEU A 38 -5.89 11.28 10.76
CA LEU A 38 -7.19 11.85 11.09
C LEU A 38 -7.91 12.29 9.82
N GLU A 39 -9.23 12.11 9.78
CA GLU A 39 -10.05 12.57 8.64
C GLU A 39 -10.15 14.11 8.56
N LYS A 40 -9.93 14.80 9.69
CA LYS A 40 -9.98 16.25 9.78
C LYS A 40 -8.77 16.76 10.54
N ASP A 41 -8.25 17.89 10.07
CA ASP A 41 -7.26 18.64 10.82
C ASP A 41 -7.89 19.21 12.11
N ILE A 42 -7.19 19.02 13.22
CA ILE A 42 -7.59 19.44 14.57
C ILE A 42 -6.55 20.38 15.21
N GLY A 43 -5.59 20.87 14.43
CA GLY A 43 -4.56 21.83 14.82
C GLY A 43 -3.16 21.22 14.92
N GLU A 44 -2.15 22.09 14.91
CA GLU A 44 -0.73 21.68 14.91
C GLU A 44 -0.26 21.12 16.26
N ILE A 45 -0.74 21.69 17.37
CA ILE A 45 -0.36 21.29 18.73
C ILE A 45 -1.63 21.15 19.56
N ILE A 46 -1.84 19.95 20.09
CA ILE A 46 -3.00 19.59 20.90
C ILE A 46 -2.51 19.35 22.34
N PRO A 47 -2.92 20.16 23.33
CA PRO A 47 -2.48 19.99 24.71
C PRO A 47 -2.95 18.68 25.35
N GLU A 48 -4.17 18.26 25.03
CA GLU A 48 -4.80 17.04 25.53
C GLU A 48 -5.74 16.44 24.50
N ALA A 49 -5.67 15.13 24.31
CA ALA A 49 -6.58 14.37 23.46
C ALA A 49 -6.93 13.04 24.11
N THR A 50 -8.20 12.64 24.00
CA THR A 50 -8.64 11.29 24.38
C THR A 50 -8.79 10.44 23.14
N ILE A 51 -8.09 9.30 23.10
CA ILE A 51 -8.16 8.36 21.98
C ILE A 51 -8.99 7.16 22.41
N ILE A 52 -10.08 6.92 21.68
CA ILE A 52 -11.00 5.81 21.91
C ILE A 52 -10.77 4.80 20.80
N ALA A 53 -10.09 3.69 21.14
CA ALA A 53 -9.88 2.57 20.24
C ALA A 53 -10.83 1.42 20.59
N ASN A 54 -11.61 0.97 19.61
CA ASN A 54 -12.48 -0.18 19.77
C ASN A 54 -11.74 -1.46 19.36
N SER A 55 -11.32 -2.26 20.35
CA SER A 55 -10.56 -3.51 20.14
C SER A 55 -11.29 -4.57 19.31
N TYR A 56 -12.62 -4.48 19.16
CA TYR A 56 -13.44 -5.43 18.40
C TYR A 56 -13.69 -5.02 16.95
N TYR A 57 -13.11 -3.92 16.47
CA TYR A 57 -13.38 -3.45 15.11
C TYR A 57 -12.98 -4.46 14.03
N LEU A 58 -11.81 -5.08 14.17
CA LEU A 58 -11.37 -6.10 13.22
C LEU A 58 -12.36 -7.29 13.19
N LEU A 59 -12.88 -7.68 14.35
CA LEU A 59 -13.92 -8.71 14.45
C LEU A 59 -15.21 -8.28 13.74
N LYS A 60 -15.59 -7.00 13.83
CA LYS A 60 -16.74 -6.44 13.13
C LYS A 60 -16.56 -6.41 11.61
N ILE A 61 -15.35 -6.09 11.11
CA ILE A 61 -15.04 -6.22 9.68
C ILE A 61 -15.15 -7.69 9.25
N MET A 62 -14.56 -8.60 10.03
CA MET A 62 -14.60 -10.04 9.72
C MET A 62 -16.03 -10.56 9.71
N GLU A 63 -16.85 -10.21 10.71
CA GLU A 63 -18.28 -10.53 10.77
C GLU A 63 -18.99 -10.02 9.52
N LYS A 64 -18.82 -8.73 9.18
CA LYS A 64 -19.42 -8.16 7.97
C LYS A 64 -19.00 -8.94 6.72
N ARG A 65 -17.70 -9.20 6.52
CA ARG A 65 -17.21 -9.95 5.36
C ARG A 65 -17.80 -11.37 5.31
N LEU A 66 -17.93 -12.05 6.45
CA LEU A 66 -18.55 -13.37 6.51
C LEU A 66 -20.04 -13.32 6.14
N SER A 67 -20.79 -12.34 6.64
CA SER A 67 -22.19 -12.13 6.26
C SER A 67 -22.34 -11.92 4.75
N GLN A 68 -21.47 -11.10 4.14
CA GLN A 68 -21.46 -10.87 2.69
C GLN A 68 -21.18 -12.14 1.88
N VAL A 69 -20.39 -13.07 2.41
CA VAL A 69 -20.18 -14.39 1.80
C VAL A 69 -21.45 -15.25 1.89
N VAL A 70 -22.14 -15.24 3.04
CA VAL A 70 -23.40 -15.97 3.25
C VAL A 70 -24.51 -15.42 2.33
N GLU A 71 -24.57 -14.10 2.19
CA GLU A 71 -25.51 -13.38 1.32
C GLU A 71 -25.15 -13.46 -0.17
N LYS A 72 -24.02 -14.11 -0.52
CA LYS A 72 -23.49 -14.28 -1.88
C LYS A 72 -23.12 -12.97 -2.58
N GLU A 73 -22.86 -11.90 -1.83
CA GLU A 73 -22.27 -10.66 -2.36
C GLU A 73 -20.80 -10.86 -2.74
N ILE A 74 -20.10 -11.70 -1.97
CA ILE A 74 -18.68 -12.01 -2.17
C ILE A 74 -18.50 -13.51 -2.38
N SER A 75 -17.80 -13.89 -3.45
CA SER A 75 -17.38 -15.27 -3.70
C SER A 75 -16.07 -15.57 -3.00
N ILE A 76 -15.94 -16.77 -2.42
CA ILE A 76 -14.70 -17.28 -1.83
C ILE A 76 -14.33 -18.62 -2.44
N ASN A 77 -13.04 -18.95 -2.44
CA ASN A 77 -12.57 -20.28 -2.80
C ASN A 77 -12.85 -21.28 -1.66
N GLN A 78 -14.07 -21.81 -1.64
CA GLN A 78 -14.53 -22.75 -0.62
C GLN A 78 -13.68 -24.02 -0.55
N ASP A 79 -13.16 -24.49 -1.69
CA ASP A 79 -12.33 -25.69 -1.78
C ASP A 79 -11.01 -25.52 -1.01
N ILE A 80 -10.28 -24.41 -1.23
CA ILE A 80 -9.07 -24.09 -0.46
C ILE A 80 -9.41 -23.87 1.03
N SER A 81 -10.48 -23.15 1.34
CA SER A 81 -10.88 -22.91 2.75
C SER A 81 -11.13 -24.21 3.50
N GLN A 82 -11.88 -25.14 2.91
CA GLN A 82 -12.16 -26.45 3.51
C GLN A 82 -10.88 -27.29 3.69
N LYS A 83 -9.93 -27.19 2.76
CA LYS A 83 -8.61 -27.85 2.87
C LYS A 83 -7.77 -27.26 4.00
N VAL A 84 -7.77 -25.94 4.19
CA VAL A 84 -7.05 -25.26 5.28
C VAL A 84 -7.58 -25.71 6.65
N PHE A 85 -8.90 -25.84 6.81
CA PHE A 85 -9.51 -26.34 8.05
C PHE A 85 -9.46 -27.86 8.21
N GLY A 86 -8.86 -28.59 7.25
CA GLY A 86 -8.77 -30.05 7.30
C GLY A 86 -10.10 -30.79 7.08
N LEU A 87 -11.13 -30.10 6.60
CA LEU A 87 -12.43 -30.69 6.27
C LEU A 87 -12.36 -31.54 5.00
N ILE A 88 -11.48 -31.15 4.06
CA ILE A 88 -11.17 -31.88 2.84
C ILE A 88 -9.66 -32.13 2.76
N LYS A 89 -9.25 -33.27 2.20
CA LYS A 89 -7.83 -33.56 1.95
C LYS A 89 -7.26 -32.64 0.86
N SER A 90 -6.18 -31.95 1.19
CA SER A 90 -5.37 -31.19 0.23
C SER A 90 -4.72 -32.12 -0.78
N ARG A 91 -4.77 -31.77 -2.08
CA ARG A 91 -4.01 -32.50 -3.10
C ARG A 91 -2.54 -32.16 -2.92
N SER A 92 -1.72 -33.20 -2.91
CA SER A 92 -0.28 -33.10 -2.80
C SER A 92 0.37 -34.07 -3.77
N ARG A 93 1.27 -33.55 -4.60
CA ARG A 93 2.17 -34.34 -5.44
C ARG A 93 3.55 -34.37 -4.80
N ASN A 94 4.22 -35.51 -4.86
CA ASN A 94 5.63 -35.59 -4.48
C ASN A 94 6.47 -34.90 -5.55
N VAL A 95 6.96 -33.70 -5.26
CA VAL A 95 7.80 -32.87 -6.15
C VAL A 95 9.29 -33.08 -5.81
N LYS A 96 9.68 -34.28 -5.35
CA LYS A 96 11.06 -34.53 -4.89
C LYS A 96 12.10 -34.32 -6.00
N ASP A 97 11.70 -34.45 -7.27
CA ASP A 97 12.62 -34.49 -8.41
C ASP A 97 12.51 -33.29 -9.38
N PHE A 98 11.58 -32.36 -9.16
CA PHE A 98 11.37 -31.19 -10.01
C PHE A 98 12.35 -30.06 -9.62
N VAL A 99 13.61 -30.22 -10.00
CA VAL A 99 14.60 -29.14 -10.20
C VAL A 99 14.63 -28.07 -9.08
N ILE A 100 14.99 -28.48 -7.86
CA ILE A 100 15.23 -27.54 -6.75
C ILE A 100 16.64 -26.92 -6.86
N HIS A 101 17.52 -27.46 -7.70
CA HIS A 101 18.97 -27.19 -7.65
C HIS A 101 19.35 -25.70 -7.75
N ASP A 102 18.69 -24.92 -8.62
CA ASP A 102 18.99 -23.49 -8.79
C ASP A 102 18.52 -22.63 -7.61
N TYR A 103 17.45 -23.06 -6.93
CA TYR A 103 16.85 -22.34 -5.80
C TYR A 103 17.55 -22.63 -4.45
N LEU A 104 18.54 -23.53 -4.44
CA LEU A 104 19.25 -23.92 -3.22
C LEU A 104 20.25 -22.87 -2.74
N LEU A 105 20.62 -21.90 -3.58
CA LEU A 105 21.64 -20.91 -3.28
C LEU A 105 20.99 -19.56 -2.96
N ASP A 106 21.28 -19.02 -1.78
CA ASP A 106 21.14 -17.58 -1.56
C ASP A 106 22.29 -16.87 -2.30
N LYS A 107 21.94 -16.04 -3.30
CA LYS A 107 22.93 -15.33 -4.14
C LYS A 107 23.79 -14.35 -3.33
N LYS A 108 23.26 -13.82 -2.21
CA LYS A 108 23.91 -12.78 -1.41
C LYS A 108 24.69 -13.37 -0.23
N THR A 109 24.13 -14.39 0.43
CA THR A 109 24.77 -14.99 1.62
C THR A 109 25.48 -16.32 1.34
N SER A 110 25.37 -16.87 0.14
CA SER A 110 25.84 -18.23 -0.23
C SER A 110 25.29 -19.34 0.69
N LYS A 111 24.26 -19.04 1.49
CA LYS A 111 23.68 -19.97 2.45
C LYS A 111 22.75 -20.94 1.73
N LYS A 112 22.99 -22.23 1.94
CA LYS A 112 22.17 -23.30 1.36
C LYS A 112 20.99 -23.63 2.26
N LEU A 113 19.86 -23.94 1.64
CA LEU A 113 18.73 -24.54 2.35
C LEU A 113 19.17 -25.87 2.99
N ASN A 114 18.82 -26.08 4.25
CA ASN A 114 18.99 -27.39 4.89
C ASN A 114 17.90 -28.38 4.39
N GLU A 115 18.02 -29.66 4.74
CA GLU A 115 17.08 -30.69 4.25
C GLU A 115 15.61 -30.44 4.66
N GLU A 116 15.36 -29.88 5.83
CA GLU A 116 14.01 -29.54 6.28
C GLU A 116 13.41 -28.39 5.47
N GLN A 117 14.22 -27.37 5.17
CA GLN A 117 13.82 -26.22 4.36
C GLN A 117 13.63 -26.62 2.88
N LYS A 118 14.46 -27.52 2.36
CA LYS A 118 14.25 -28.13 1.03
C LYS A 118 12.94 -28.90 0.95
N ASN A 119 12.64 -29.68 1.99
CA ASN A 119 11.37 -30.40 2.09
C ASN A 119 10.17 -29.43 2.19
N ALA A 120 10.31 -28.33 2.94
CA ALA A 120 9.29 -27.29 3.02
C ALA A 120 9.03 -26.63 1.65
N LEU A 121 10.09 -26.30 0.90
CA LEU A 121 9.98 -25.80 -0.47
C LEU A 121 9.29 -26.80 -1.39
N SER A 122 9.78 -28.05 -1.46
CA SER A 122 9.20 -29.11 -2.30
C SER A 122 7.72 -29.35 -2.01
N LYS A 123 7.34 -29.38 -0.73
CA LYS A 123 5.93 -29.51 -0.32
C LYS A 123 5.09 -28.32 -0.73
N SER A 124 5.61 -27.10 -0.60
CA SER A 124 4.91 -25.87 -0.96
C SER A 124 4.61 -25.81 -2.45
N VAL A 125 5.54 -26.27 -3.29
CA VAL A 125 5.35 -26.37 -4.74
C VAL A 125 4.35 -27.47 -5.11
N GLY A 126 4.38 -28.59 -4.39
CA GLY A 126 3.58 -29.77 -4.71
C GLY A 126 2.18 -29.82 -4.15
N SER A 127 1.81 -28.91 -3.25
CA SER A 127 0.59 -29.03 -2.45
C SER A 127 -0.24 -27.76 -2.48
N GLU A 128 -1.56 -27.92 -2.49
CA GLU A 128 -2.49 -26.77 -2.48
C GLU A 128 -2.46 -25.99 -1.16
N VAL A 129 -2.17 -26.69 -0.05
CA VAL A 129 -2.05 -26.12 1.29
C VAL A 129 -0.83 -26.76 1.96
N THR A 130 0.07 -25.92 2.46
CA THR A 130 1.27 -26.36 3.19
C THR A 130 1.39 -25.59 4.50
N PHE A 131 1.53 -26.32 5.60
CA PHE A 131 1.83 -25.75 6.91
C PHE A 131 3.31 -25.94 7.21
N ILE A 132 4.02 -24.84 7.43
CA ILE A 132 5.44 -24.84 7.81
C ILE A 132 5.53 -24.42 9.26
N TRP A 133 6.04 -25.31 10.10
CA TRP A 133 6.24 -25.04 11.53
C TRP A 133 7.73 -25.07 11.86
N GLY A 134 8.16 -24.17 12.75
CA GLY A 134 9.55 -24.10 13.16
C GLY A 134 9.72 -23.20 14.40
N PRO A 135 10.53 -23.60 15.39
CA PRO A 135 10.90 -22.76 16.53
C PRO A 135 11.48 -21.39 16.13
N PRO A 136 11.59 -20.43 17.07
CA PRO A 136 12.33 -19.19 16.83
C PRO A 136 13.76 -19.49 16.34
N GLY A 137 14.26 -18.72 15.37
CA GLY A 137 15.61 -18.88 14.84
C GLY A 137 15.82 -19.96 13.76
N THR A 138 14.83 -20.78 13.41
CA THR A 138 14.99 -21.84 12.37
C THR A 138 14.95 -21.35 10.92
N GLY A 139 14.98 -20.04 10.69
CA GLY A 139 14.98 -19.47 9.35
C GLY A 139 13.64 -19.61 8.62
N LYS A 140 12.50 -19.50 9.33
CA LYS A 140 11.15 -19.47 8.71
C LYS A 140 11.05 -18.40 7.62
N THR A 141 11.45 -17.16 7.93
CA THR A 141 11.46 -16.05 6.97
C THR A 141 12.35 -16.32 5.77
N PHE A 142 13.53 -16.90 6.00
CA PHE A 142 14.43 -17.34 4.92
C PHE A 142 13.79 -18.40 4.02
N THR A 143 13.10 -19.37 4.62
CA THR A 143 12.39 -20.43 3.90
C THR A 143 11.23 -19.86 3.08
N LEU A 144 10.45 -18.96 3.67
CA LEU A 144 9.35 -18.26 2.99
C LEU A 144 9.87 -17.45 1.80
N ALA A 145 10.99 -16.75 1.96
CA ALA A 145 11.60 -15.98 0.87
C ALA A 145 12.04 -16.88 -0.30
N LYS A 146 12.56 -18.09 -0.03
CA LYS A 146 12.89 -19.06 -1.10
C LYS A 146 11.67 -19.65 -1.79
N ILE A 147 10.57 -19.86 -1.05
CA ILE A 147 9.30 -20.27 -1.65
C ILE A 147 8.73 -19.18 -2.57
N ALA A 148 8.75 -17.93 -2.10
CA ALA A 148 8.31 -16.80 -2.89
C ALA A 148 9.18 -16.58 -4.13
N GLU A 149 10.51 -16.66 -3.99
CA GLU A 149 11.45 -16.62 -5.12
C GLU A 149 11.13 -17.69 -6.17
N TYR A 150 10.85 -18.93 -5.74
CA TYR A 150 10.46 -20.01 -6.64
C TYR A 150 9.21 -19.66 -7.43
N PHE A 151 8.13 -19.26 -6.75
CA PHE A 151 6.87 -18.94 -7.44
C PHE A 151 7.01 -17.71 -8.34
N PHE A 152 7.81 -16.72 -7.95
CA PHE A 152 8.06 -15.52 -8.72
C PHE A 152 8.79 -15.85 -10.03
N GLN A 153 9.87 -16.64 -9.96
CA GLN A 153 10.62 -17.08 -11.15
C GLN A 153 9.79 -17.98 -12.08
N ASN A 154 8.72 -18.58 -11.58
CA ASN A 154 7.75 -19.34 -12.38
C ASN A 154 6.55 -18.48 -12.84
N ASN A 155 6.66 -17.14 -12.78
CA ASN A 155 5.62 -16.19 -13.21
C ASN A 155 4.26 -16.39 -12.51
N LEU A 156 4.28 -16.75 -11.23
CA LEU A 156 3.06 -16.88 -10.41
C LEU A 156 2.84 -15.63 -9.56
N GLU A 157 1.56 -15.30 -9.35
CA GLU A 157 1.16 -14.22 -8.45
C GLU A 157 1.26 -14.66 -6.99
N ILE A 158 1.81 -13.78 -6.15
CA ILE A 158 2.11 -14.07 -4.75
C ILE A 158 1.54 -12.95 -3.88
N LEU A 159 0.75 -13.33 -2.88
CA LEU A 159 0.30 -12.44 -1.82
C LEU A 159 0.91 -12.89 -0.49
N VAL A 160 1.74 -12.04 0.10
CA VAL A 160 2.33 -12.26 1.43
C VAL A 160 1.56 -11.44 2.46
N LEU A 161 1.04 -12.11 3.49
CA LEU A 161 0.25 -11.50 4.56
C LEU A 161 0.85 -11.84 5.92
N SER A 162 0.72 -10.93 6.87
CA SER A 162 1.05 -11.17 8.28
C SER A 162 0.14 -10.35 9.20
N HIS A 163 0.17 -10.68 10.49
CA HIS A 163 -0.57 -9.96 11.53
C HIS A 163 0.09 -8.64 11.96
N THR A 164 1.36 -8.40 11.61
CA THR A 164 2.08 -7.16 11.98
C THR A 164 2.87 -6.61 10.80
N ASN A 165 3.00 -5.28 10.73
CA ASN A 165 3.76 -4.59 9.69
C ASN A 165 5.23 -5.02 9.68
N ILE A 166 5.91 -5.05 10.84
CA ILE A 166 7.30 -5.50 10.93
C ILE A 166 7.53 -6.92 10.38
N ALA A 167 6.55 -7.82 10.50
CA ALA A 167 6.70 -9.18 9.95
C ALA A 167 6.58 -9.19 8.43
N VAL A 168 5.74 -8.32 7.85
CA VAL A 168 5.69 -8.11 6.40
C VAL A 168 7.00 -7.49 5.91
N ASP A 169 7.51 -6.48 6.61
CA ASP A 169 8.76 -5.78 6.25
C ASP A 169 9.95 -6.75 6.21
N ASN A 170 10.11 -7.57 7.25
CA ASN A 170 11.15 -8.60 7.27
C ASN A 170 11.00 -9.65 6.16
N ALA A 171 9.76 -9.99 5.78
CA ALA A 171 9.51 -10.95 4.71
C ALA A 171 9.84 -10.36 3.34
N ILE A 172 9.33 -9.15 3.04
CA ILE A 172 9.54 -8.49 1.76
C ILE A 172 11.00 -8.11 1.55
N GLU A 173 11.70 -7.66 2.60
CA GLU A 173 13.14 -7.41 2.55
C GLU A 173 13.89 -8.67 2.10
N LYS A 174 13.60 -9.82 2.72
CA LYS A 174 14.31 -11.06 2.38
C LYS A 174 13.96 -11.61 1.00
N ILE A 175 12.74 -11.36 0.54
CA ILE A 175 12.31 -11.69 -0.83
C ILE A 175 13.03 -10.79 -1.83
N ALA A 176 13.04 -9.48 -1.58
CA ALA A 176 13.71 -8.48 -2.41
C ALA A 176 15.20 -8.77 -2.56
N GLU A 177 15.91 -9.09 -1.46
CA GLU A 177 17.32 -9.47 -1.50
C GLU A 177 17.61 -10.69 -2.40
N ASN A 178 16.69 -11.66 -2.47
CA ASN A 178 16.85 -12.84 -3.34
C ASN A 178 16.60 -12.51 -4.81
N LEU A 179 15.72 -11.54 -5.07
CA LEU A 179 15.30 -11.13 -6.41
C LEU A 179 16.14 -9.97 -6.97
N GLU A 180 16.97 -9.34 -6.14
CA GLU A 180 17.87 -8.24 -6.52
C GLU A 180 18.72 -8.63 -7.75
N GLY A 181 18.64 -7.80 -8.79
CA GLY A 181 19.31 -8.04 -10.08
C GLY A 181 18.52 -8.88 -11.10
N ASN A 182 17.31 -9.34 -10.78
CA ASN A 182 16.37 -9.86 -11.78
C ASN A 182 15.67 -8.69 -12.49
N GLU A 183 15.60 -8.68 -13.83
CA GLU A 183 14.90 -7.65 -14.61
C GLU A 183 13.43 -7.50 -14.18
N ASP A 184 12.78 -8.61 -13.82
CA ASP A 184 11.39 -8.59 -13.35
C ASP A 184 11.23 -7.90 -11.99
N TYR A 185 12.24 -7.97 -11.11
CA TYR A 185 12.23 -7.24 -9.84
C TYR A 185 12.31 -5.72 -10.08
N LEU A 186 13.08 -5.31 -11.08
CA LEU A 186 13.26 -3.91 -11.48
C LEU A 186 12.11 -3.37 -12.36
N SER A 187 10.92 -3.98 -12.29
CA SER A 187 9.76 -3.59 -13.12
C SER A 187 8.48 -3.31 -12.32
N GLY A 188 8.59 -3.16 -11.00
CA GLY A 188 7.44 -2.88 -10.13
C GLY A 188 6.52 -4.08 -9.88
N LYS A 189 6.98 -5.30 -10.17
CA LYS A 189 6.23 -6.54 -9.91
C LYS A 189 6.21 -6.96 -8.44
N VAL A 190 7.11 -6.42 -7.62
CA VAL A 190 7.21 -6.72 -6.19
C VAL A 190 6.93 -5.45 -5.42
N ILE A 191 5.82 -5.40 -4.68
CA ILE A 191 5.37 -4.18 -3.98
C ILE A 191 5.05 -4.49 -2.51
N ARG A 192 5.55 -3.63 -1.63
CA ARG A 192 5.11 -3.54 -0.23
C ARG A 192 4.00 -2.49 -0.15
N TYR A 193 2.76 -2.97 -0.03
CA TYR A 193 1.60 -2.11 0.14
C TYR A 193 1.39 -1.74 1.61
N GLY A 194 1.18 -0.45 1.91
CA GLY A 194 0.99 0.07 3.27
C GLY A 194 2.25 0.71 3.86
N TYR A 195 2.16 1.15 5.11
CA TYR A 195 3.28 1.84 5.78
C TYR A 195 4.25 0.82 6.40
N PRO A 196 5.54 0.85 6.03
CA PRO A 196 6.53 0.02 6.69
C PRO A 196 6.76 0.52 8.11
N GLN A 197 6.94 -0.41 9.04
CA GLN A 197 7.38 -0.13 10.39
C GLN A 197 8.92 0.00 10.46
N MET A 198 9.64 -0.59 9.51
CA MET A 198 11.07 -0.39 9.35
C MET A 198 11.36 0.93 8.60
N GLU A 199 11.87 1.93 9.31
CA GLU A 199 12.01 3.32 8.82
C GLU A 199 12.80 3.44 7.50
N ASP A 200 13.90 2.71 7.36
CA ASP A 200 14.80 2.83 6.23
C ASP A 200 14.55 1.78 5.12
N LEU A 201 13.44 1.03 5.20
CA LEU A 201 13.15 -0.04 4.24
C LEU A 201 13.08 0.49 2.80
N PHE A 202 12.32 1.55 2.57
CA PHE A 202 12.19 2.16 1.25
C PHE A 202 13.41 2.97 0.84
N ASP A 203 14.22 3.45 1.78
CA ASP A 203 15.49 4.11 1.46
C ASP A 203 16.51 3.10 0.92
N ARG A 204 16.57 1.91 1.52
CA ARG A 204 17.45 0.81 1.07
C ARG A 204 16.93 0.10 -0.18
N MET A 205 15.62 0.01 -0.34
CA MET A 205 14.96 -0.76 -1.41
C MET A 205 13.78 0.04 -1.98
N LYS A 206 14.06 0.95 -2.91
CA LYS A 206 13.04 1.84 -3.48
C LYS A 206 12.09 1.10 -4.42
N GLU A 207 12.57 0.03 -5.05
CA GLU A 207 11.87 -0.75 -6.06
C GLU A 207 10.69 -1.53 -5.50
N ILE A 208 10.61 -1.72 -4.17
CA ILE A 208 9.42 -2.31 -3.53
C ILE A 208 8.38 -1.27 -3.11
N SER A 209 8.67 0.02 -3.26
CA SER A 209 7.74 1.11 -2.93
C SER A 209 6.80 1.37 -4.10
N LEU A 210 5.48 1.34 -3.83
CA LEU A 210 4.48 1.76 -4.81
C LEU A 210 4.67 3.23 -5.20
N ASP A 211 4.94 4.10 -4.22
CA ASP A 211 5.09 5.53 -4.43
C ASP A 211 6.26 5.84 -5.37
N TYR A 212 7.36 5.09 -5.25
CA TYR A 212 8.50 5.20 -6.16
C TYR A 212 8.10 4.96 -7.62
N TRP A 213 7.34 3.88 -7.88
CA TRP A 213 6.89 3.56 -9.24
C TRP A 213 5.85 4.56 -9.75
N VAL A 214 4.91 4.98 -8.90
CA VAL A 214 3.94 6.02 -9.25
C VAL A 214 4.65 7.31 -9.61
N GLU A 215 5.64 7.75 -8.83
CA GLU A 215 6.43 8.95 -9.13
C GLU A 215 7.19 8.79 -10.44
N LEU A 216 7.82 7.64 -10.68
CA LEU A 216 8.59 7.38 -11.89
C LEU A 216 7.72 7.43 -13.16
N GLU A 217 6.57 6.75 -13.15
CA GLU A 217 5.65 6.66 -14.29
C GLU A 217 4.87 7.95 -14.51
N SER A 218 4.58 8.71 -13.43
CA SER A 218 3.81 9.95 -13.52
C SER A 218 4.62 11.17 -13.92
N LYS A 219 5.96 11.09 -14.07
CA LYS A 219 6.81 12.24 -14.47
C LYS A 219 6.28 12.96 -15.71
N HIS A 220 5.96 12.22 -16.76
CA HIS A 220 5.40 12.81 -17.97
C HIS A 220 4.05 13.49 -17.72
N LEU A 221 3.18 12.88 -16.91
CA LEU A 221 1.87 13.45 -16.56
C LEU A 221 2.00 14.74 -15.76
N ILE A 222 2.99 14.81 -14.85
CA ILE A 222 3.28 16.01 -14.06
C ILE A 222 3.81 17.12 -14.97
N GLU A 223 4.72 16.81 -15.90
CA GLU A 223 5.20 17.76 -16.90
C GLU A 223 4.07 18.28 -17.80
N GLU A 224 3.20 17.39 -18.26
CA GLU A 224 2.04 17.74 -19.07
C GLU A 224 1.06 18.63 -18.31
N LYS A 225 0.76 18.29 -17.04
CA LYS A 225 -0.07 19.11 -16.15
C LYS A 225 0.51 20.52 -16.02
N ASN A 226 1.80 20.64 -15.71
CA ASN A 226 2.46 21.93 -15.56
C ASN A 226 2.42 22.75 -16.87
N ASN A 227 2.59 22.09 -18.02
CA ASN A 227 2.48 22.73 -19.33
C ASN A 227 1.06 23.25 -19.60
N LEU A 228 0.03 22.48 -19.25
CA LEU A 228 -1.37 22.90 -19.41
C LEU A 228 -1.72 24.04 -18.46
N GLU A 229 -1.28 23.99 -17.21
CA GLU A 229 -1.47 25.08 -16.23
C GLU A 229 -0.82 26.39 -16.73
N ASN A 230 0.39 26.31 -17.29
CA ASN A 230 1.05 27.47 -17.90
C ASN A 230 0.29 28.01 -19.14
N LYS A 231 -0.31 27.14 -19.95
CA LYS A 231 -1.15 27.56 -21.08
C LYS A 231 -2.42 28.26 -20.59
N ILE A 232 -3.09 27.70 -19.58
CA ILE A 232 -4.28 28.30 -18.96
C ILE A 232 -3.92 29.67 -18.40
N TYR A 233 -2.80 29.80 -17.70
CA TYR A 233 -2.33 31.08 -17.16
C TYR A 233 -2.14 32.14 -18.26
N LYS A 234 -1.50 31.79 -19.39
CA LYS A 234 -1.32 32.70 -20.52
C LYS A 234 -2.65 33.11 -21.16
N ILE A 235 -3.56 32.16 -21.38
CA ILE A 235 -4.88 32.44 -21.95
C ILE A 235 -5.67 33.39 -21.04
N ASN A 236 -5.59 33.21 -19.72
CA ASN A 236 -6.26 34.11 -18.78
C ASN A 236 -5.69 35.53 -18.84
N LEU A 237 -4.37 35.69 -19.00
CA LEU A 237 -3.76 37.01 -19.20
C LEU A 237 -4.25 37.68 -20.49
N GLU A 238 -4.31 36.94 -21.60
CA GLU A 238 -4.83 37.46 -22.88
C GLU A 238 -6.32 37.83 -22.78
N LEU A 239 -7.13 37.03 -22.07
CA LEU A 239 -8.53 37.33 -21.81
C LEU A 239 -8.70 38.61 -20.99
N ASP A 240 -7.88 38.83 -19.97
CA ASP A 240 -7.91 40.05 -19.17
C ASP A 240 -7.57 41.30 -19.99
N GLU A 241 -6.60 41.20 -20.91
CA GLU A 241 -6.28 42.28 -21.85
C GLU A 241 -7.44 42.58 -22.81
N ILE A 242 -8.06 41.54 -23.38
CA ILE A 242 -9.22 41.67 -24.27
C ILE A 242 -10.40 42.32 -23.53
N ASN A 243 -10.65 41.91 -22.29
CA ASN A 243 -11.73 42.46 -21.46
C ASN A 243 -11.52 43.96 -21.19
N LYS A 244 -10.29 44.37 -20.84
CA LYS A 244 -9.94 45.80 -20.66
C LYS A 244 -10.14 46.61 -21.95
N LEU A 245 -9.74 46.08 -23.10
CA LEU A 245 -9.96 46.74 -24.39
C LEU A 245 -11.45 46.87 -24.74
N SER A 246 -12.25 45.85 -24.41
CA SER A 246 -13.70 45.88 -24.59
C SER A 246 -14.36 46.98 -23.75
N GLU A 247 -13.97 47.12 -22.48
CA GLU A 247 -14.45 48.20 -21.60
C GLU A 247 -14.13 49.60 -22.16
N ILE A 248 -12.89 49.81 -22.61
CA ILE A 248 -12.47 51.07 -23.22
C ILE A 248 -13.28 51.36 -24.50
N SER A 249 -13.46 50.36 -25.36
CA SER A 249 -14.26 50.49 -26.58
C SER A 249 -15.71 50.88 -26.27
N ASN A 250 -16.32 50.25 -25.26
CA ASN A 250 -17.67 50.56 -24.80
C ASN A 250 -17.76 52.01 -24.31
N LEU A 251 -16.84 52.46 -23.45
CA LEU A 251 -16.78 53.84 -22.96
C LEU A 251 -16.64 54.87 -24.10
N VAL A 252 -15.77 54.60 -25.09
CA VAL A 252 -15.58 55.46 -26.26
C VAL A 252 -16.86 55.53 -27.09
N SER A 253 -17.55 54.40 -27.29
CA SER A 253 -18.80 54.35 -28.04
C SER A 253 -19.93 55.14 -27.37
N GLU A 254 -20.00 55.11 -26.03
CA GLU A 254 -20.94 55.92 -25.26
C GLU A 254 -20.64 57.42 -25.35
N GLN A 255 -19.36 57.82 -25.25
CA GLN A 255 -18.97 59.22 -25.43
C GLN A 255 -19.29 59.72 -26.84
N LYS A 256 -19.04 58.93 -27.88
CA LYS A 256 -19.42 59.28 -29.26
C LYS A 256 -20.94 59.48 -29.41
N LYS A 257 -21.76 58.66 -28.76
CA LYS A 257 -23.23 58.85 -28.74
C LYS A 257 -23.63 60.15 -28.03
N LYS A 258 -22.96 60.53 -26.94
CA LYS A 258 -23.21 61.79 -26.23
C LYS A 258 -22.83 63.01 -27.08
N ILE A 259 -21.67 63.00 -27.74
CA ILE A 259 -21.21 64.09 -28.62
C ILE A 259 -22.18 64.29 -29.80
N LYS A 260 -22.62 63.20 -30.45
CA LYS A 260 -23.62 63.29 -31.53
C LYS A 260 -24.92 63.94 -31.07
N ARG A 261 -25.36 63.69 -29.83
CA ARG A 261 -26.57 64.31 -29.26
C ARG A 261 -26.40 65.79 -28.93
N SER A 262 -25.20 66.24 -28.58
CA SER A 262 -24.92 67.66 -28.34
C SER A 262 -24.75 68.48 -29.63
N GLU A 263 -24.42 67.86 -30.76
CA GLU A 263 -24.30 68.53 -32.06
C GLU A 263 -25.64 68.64 -32.81
N THR A 264 -26.72 68.00 -32.33
CA THR A 264 -28.06 68.06 -32.93
C THR A 264 -29.05 68.97 -32.18
N GLN A 265 -28.58 69.74 -31.19
CA GLN A 265 -29.31 70.84 -30.54
C GLN A 265 -28.77 72.19 -31.02
#